data_AF-B0DHV2-F1
#
_entry.id   AF-B0DHV2-F1
#
_cell.length_a   1.000
_cell.length_b   1.000
_cell.length_c   1.000
_cell.angle_alpha   90.00
_cell.angle_beta   90.00
_cell.angle_gamma   90.00
#
_symmetry.space_group_name_H-M   'P 1'
#
loop_
_entity.id
_entity.type
_entity.pdbx_description
1 polymer ?
#
loop_
_entity_poly.entity_id
_entity_poly.type
_entity_poly.pdbx_seq_one_letter_code
_entity_poly.pdbx_strand_id
1 'polypeptide(L)'
;MYCSGNGGLYCRNVGRQVAAVAHKENANILRGLVENQVFIRISGFVNGAFVTWVPKLYAYHVKILKELLAHDPELFWVFTNSGWAAAMFNIRPKMACFPHRDHRNLLFGWCGITALGDYNPDTGGHIMMWELGLVICFPPSSSINLPSAAVEHSNVPTRPGEHCFSFTQYSAGGLFCWVEHGFQKEEVYFNSLTDKEQDHEVNRMWMLMKESLITSLP
;
A
#
# COMPACT_ATOMS: atom_id res chain seq x y z
N MET A 1 -14.62 -1.84 18.07
CA MET A 1 -13.49 -2.55 17.43
C MET A 1 -13.87 -2.83 15.98
N TYR A 2 -13.55 -1.90 15.06
CA TYR A 2 -13.66 -2.13 13.62
C TYR A 2 -12.62 -1.23 12.92
N CYS A 3 -11.33 -1.51 13.13
CA CYS A 3 -10.36 -1.31 12.06
C CYS A 3 -10.60 -2.46 11.09
N SER A 4 -10.86 -2.17 9.81
CA SER A 4 -10.78 -3.15 8.75
C SER A 4 -9.41 -3.83 8.86
N GLY A 5 -9.37 -5.04 9.43
CA GLY A 5 -8.16 -5.80 9.58
C GLY A 5 -7.62 -6.09 8.18
N ASN A 6 -6.55 -5.38 7.79
CA ASN A 6 -5.62 -5.65 6.69
C ASN A 6 -6.11 -6.63 5.62
N GLY A 7 -7.24 -6.32 4.98
CA GLY A 7 -7.83 -7.07 3.88
C GLY A 7 -7.29 -6.56 2.55
N GLY A 8 -5.99 -6.71 2.33
CA GLY A 8 -5.39 -6.39 1.03
C GLY A 8 -5.66 -7.44 -0.02
N LEU A 9 -5.65 -7.06 -1.29
CA LEU A 9 -5.35 -8.03 -2.34
C LEU A 9 -3.89 -8.51 -2.16
N TYR A 10 -3.70 -9.78 -1.79
CA TYR A 10 -2.42 -10.48 -1.80
C TYR A 10 -2.57 -11.74 -2.64
N CYS A 11 -2.19 -11.67 -3.90
CA CYS A 11 -2.65 -12.64 -4.89
C CYS A 11 -1.78 -13.89 -4.99
N ARG A 12 -2.14 -14.98 -4.26
CA ARG A 12 -1.76 -16.37 -4.61
C ARG A 12 -2.78 -16.98 -5.61
N ASN A 13 -2.39 -17.36 -6.83
CA ASN A 13 -3.24 -18.17 -7.72
C ASN A 13 -3.34 -19.59 -7.17
N VAL A 14 -4.49 -19.95 -6.60
CA VAL A 14 -4.93 -21.35 -6.71
C VAL A 14 -5.97 -21.40 -7.81
N GLY A 15 -5.52 -21.51 -9.06
CA GLY A 15 -6.35 -21.75 -10.25
C GLY A 15 -7.48 -20.74 -10.47
N ARG A 16 -7.23 -19.69 -11.26
CA ARG A 16 -8.26 -18.74 -11.75
C ARG A 16 -9.00 -17.91 -10.68
N GLN A 17 -8.41 -17.60 -9.54
CA GLN A 17 -9.00 -16.65 -8.59
C GLN A 17 -7.96 -15.64 -8.09
N VAL A 18 -8.29 -14.36 -8.24
CA VAL A 18 -7.61 -13.20 -7.65
C VAL A 18 -7.73 -13.37 -6.14
N ALA A 19 -6.70 -13.92 -5.49
CA ALA A 19 -6.69 -14.02 -4.04
C ALA A 19 -6.53 -12.60 -3.47
N ALA A 20 -7.65 -11.98 -3.18
CA ALA A 20 -7.71 -11.12 -2.02
C ALA A 20 -7.75 -11.99 -0.76
N VAL A 21 -7.58 -11.34 0.38
CA VAL A 21 -8.38 -11.72 1.55
C VAL A 21 -9.86 -11.44 1.21
N ALA A 22 -10.40 -12.19 0.24
CA ALA A 22 -11.77 -12.11 -0.22
C ALA A 22 -12.29 -13.53 -0.29
N HIS A 23 -13.47 -13.72 0.29
CA HIS A 23 -14.26 -14.91 0.07
C HIS A 23 -14.38 -15.17 -1.44
N LYS A 24 -14.30 -16.45 -1.84
CA LYS A 24 -14.38 -16.90 -3.25
C LYS A 24 -15.55 -16.27 -4.02
N GLU A 25 -16.60 -15.91 -3.29
CA GLU A 25 -17.82 -15.23 -3.75
C GLU A 25 -17.54 -13.89 -4.47
N ASN A 26 -16.52 -13.13 -4.06
CA ASN A 26 -16.26 -11.79 -4.60
C ASN A 26 -15.17 -11.75 -5.69
N ALA A 27 -14.57 -12.90 -6.04
CA ALA A 27 -13.43 -12.95 -6.96
C ALA A 27 -13.72 -12.35 -8.35
N ASN A 28 -14.93 -12.56 -8.88
CA ASN A 28 -15.34 -12.02 -10.18
C ASN A 28 -15.50 -10.49 -10.13
N ILE A 29 -16.04 -9.95 -9.04
CA ILE A 29 -16.21 -8.52 -8.84
C ILE A 29 -14.83 -7.85 -8.75
N LEU A 30 -13.93 -8.42 -7.95
CA LEU A 30 -12.58 -7.88 -7.78
C LEU A 30 -11.79 -7.92 -9.09
N ARG A 31 -11.90 -8.99 -9.87
CA ARG A 31 -11.32 -9.06 -11.21
C ARG A 31 -11.87 -7.95 -12.10
N GLY A 32 -13.19 -7.78 -12.13
CA GLY A 32 -13.83 -6.71 -12.89
C GLY A 32 -13.36 -5.31 -12.48
N LEU A 33 -13.09 -5.06 -11.20
CA LEU A 33 -12.54 -3.80 -10.71
C LEU A 33 -11.09 -3.58 -11.16
N VAL A 34 -10.25 -4.61 -11.10
CA VAL A 34 -8.84 -4.55 -11.51
C VAL A 34 -8.70 -4.38 -13.03
N GLU A 35 -9.57 -5.02 -13.81
CA GLU A 35 -9.61 -4.90 -15.27
C GLU A 35 -10.30 -3.61 -15.75
N ASN A 36 -10.94 -2.86 -14.85
CA ASN A 36 -11.64 -1.64 -15.20
C ASN A 36 -10.68 -0.50 -15.56
N GLN A 37 -10.89 0.10 -16.72
CA GLN A 37 -10.06 1.18 -17.25
C GLN A 37 -9.95 2.40 -16.32
N VAL A 38 -10.97 2.69 -15.51
CA VAL A 38 -10.97 3.79 -14.54
C VAL A 38 -9.95 3.53 -13.43
N PHE A 39 -9.94 2.33 -12.85
CA PHE A 39 -8.98 1.99 -11.80
C PHE A 39 -7.55 1.86 -12.34
N ILE A 40 -7.38 1.37 -13.56
CA ILE A 40 -6.08 1.39 -14.24
C ILE A 40 -5.56 2.84 -14.38
N ARG A 41 -6.42 3.79 -14.75
CA ARG A 41 -6.04 5.21 -14.87
C ARG A 41 -5.71 5.85 -13.52
N ILE A 42 -6.55 5.62 -12.50
CA ILE A 42 -6.30 6.11 -11.14
C ILE A 42 -4.96 5.55 -10.64
N SER A 43 -4.76 4.23 -10.79
CA SER A 43 -3.53 3.55 -10.39
C SER A 43 -2.29 4.18 -11.03
N GLY A 44 -2.34 4.40 -12.35
CA GLY A 44 -1.26 5.03 -13.10
C GLY A 44 -1.00 6.48 -12.70
N PHE A 45 -2.05 7.27 -12.43
CA PHE A 45 -1.90 8.66 -11.98
C PHE A 45 -1.18 8.76 -10.63
N VAL A 46 -1.64 7.99 -9.64
CA VAL A 46 -1.04 7.97 -8.29
C VAL A 46 0.40 7.42 -8.33
N ASN A 47 0.62 6.40 -9.17
CA ASN A 47 1.95 5.87 -9.42
C ASN A 47 2.88 6.90 -10.09
N GLY A 48 2.37 7.70 -11.03
CA GLY A 48 3.15 8.78 -11.65
C GLY A 48 3.67 9.79 -10.63
N ALA A 49 2.85 10.16 -9.64
CA ALA A 49 3.30 10.99 -8.52
C ALA A 49 4.37 10.28 -7.69
N PHE A 50 4.22 8.99 -7.42
CA PHE A 50 5.22 8.21 -6.67
C PHE A 50 6.57 8.15 -7.39
N VAL A 51 6.57 7.86 -8.70
CA VAL A 51 7.77 7.86 -9.56
C VAL A 51 8.44 9.23 -9.57
N THR A 52 7.65 10.30 -9.66
CA THR A 52 8.17 11.67 -9.76
C THR A 52 8.85 12.12 -8.48
N TRP A 53 8.21 11.87 -7.32
CA TRP A 53 8.68 12.42 -6.05
C TRP A 53 9.67 11.51 -5.31
N VAL A 54 9.61 10.18 -5.49
CA VAL A 54 10.49 9.23 -4.79
C VAL A 54 10.97 8.09 -5.72
N PRO A 55 11.67 8.41 -6.83
CA PRO A 55 12.00 7.46 -7.89
C PRO A 55 12.83 6.26 -7.41
N LYS A 56 13.72 6.44 -6.44
CA LYS A 56 14.53 5.35 -5.87
C LYS A 56 13.67 4.35 -5.10
N LEU A 57 12.74 4.84 -4.29
CA LEU A 57 11.81 4.01 -3.54
C LEU A 57 10.85 3.27 -4.48
N TYR A 58 10.40 3.94 -5.53
CA TYR A 58 9.62 3.30 -6.60
C TYR A 58 10.41 2.18 -7.28
N ALA A 59 11.67 2.43 -7.67
CA ALA A 59 12.51 1.41 -8.29
C ALA A 59 12.72 0.19 -7.38
N TYR A 60 12.87 0.42 -6.08
CA TYR A 60 12.94 -0.65 -5.07
C TYR A 60 11.65 -1.49 -5.02
N HIS A 61 10.49 -0.84 -5.01
CA HIS A 61 9.19 -1.55 -5.07
C HIS A 61 9.07 -2.41 -6.33
N VAL A 62 9.39 -1.86 -7.50
CA VAL A 62 9.31 -2.58 -8.79
C VAL A 62 10.29 -3.75 -8.84
N LYS A 63 11.51 -3.59 -8.33
CA LYS A 63 12.49 -4.67 -8.25
C LYS A 63 11.92 -5.85 -7.46
N ILE A 64 11.46 -5.57 -6.24
CA ILE A 64 10.93 -6.57 -5.31
C ILE A 64 9.71 -7.28 -5.91
N LEU A 65 8.80 -6.51 -6.54
CA LEU A 65 7.63 -7.08 -7.18
C LEU A 65 7.98 -7.99 -8.37
N LYS A 66 8.97 -7.61 -9.20
CA LYS A 66 9.44 -8.45 -10.31
C LYS A 66 10.05 -9.77 -9.82
N GLU A 67 10.89 -9.71 -8.79
CA GLU A 67 11.50 -10.91 -8.20
C GLU A 67 10.44 -11.83 -7.58
N LEU A 68 9.45 -11.24 -6.90
CA LEU A 68 8.33 -11.97 -6.34
C LEU A 68 7.50 -12.71 -7.43
N LEU A 69 7.16 -12.02 -8.52
CA LEU A 69 6.43 -12.59 -9.66
C LEU A 69 7.23 -13.65 -10.43
N ALA A 70 8.56 -13.52 -10.47
CA ALA A 70 9.43 -14.51 -11.10
C ALA A 70 9.58 -15.78 -10.26
N HIS A 71 9.57 -15.64 -8.93
CA HIS A 71 9.70 -16.77 -8.01
C HIS A 71 8.42 -17.61 -7.92
N ASP A 72 7.26 -16.95 -7.88
CA ASP A 72 5.99 -17.63 -7.73
C ASP A 72 5.07 -17.30 -8.93
N PRO A 73 4.93 -18.24 -9.90
CA PRO A 73 4.11 -18.05 -11.09
C PRO A 73 2.61 -18.00 -10.75
N GLU A 74 2.22 -18.32 -9.52
CA GLU A 74 0.87 -18.16 -9.04
C GLU A 74 0.54 -16.69 -8.74
N LEU A 75 1.54 -15.81 -8.60
CA LEU A 75 1.29 -14.40 -8.36
C LEU A 75 1.04 -13.66 -9.68
N PHE A 76 0.32 -12.54 -9.62
CA PHE A 76 0.18 -11.64 -10.75
C PHE A 76 0.25 -10.19 -10.31
N TRP A 77 0.63 -9.33 -11.24
CA TRP A 77 0.73 -7.90 -11.01
C TRP A 77 -0.66 -7.27 -11.04
N VAL A 78 -1.15 -6.78 -9.90
CA VAL A 78 -2.52 -6.23 -9.78
C VAL A 78 -2.78 -5.14 -10.82
N PHE A 79 -1.91 -4.12 -10.89
CA PHE A 79 -1.95 -3.10 -11.95
C PHE A 79 -0.56 -2.98 -12.57
N THR A 80 -0.42 -3.37 -13.83
CA THR A 80 0.89 -3.40 -14.53
C THR A 80 1.56 -2.03 -14.68
N ASN A 81 0.82 -0.94 -14.43
CA ASN A 81 1.30 0.44 -14.43
C ASN A 81 1.60 1.00 -13.03
N SER A 82 1.72 0.14 -12.02
CA SER A 82 1.89 0.50 -10.61
C SER A 82 3.04 -0.23 -9.94
N GLY A 83 3.80 0.43 -9.08
CA GLY A 83 4.86 -0.22 -8.29
C GLY A 83 4.36 -1.01 -7.08
N TRP A 84 3.09 -0.89 -6.71
CA TRP A 84 2.55 -1.53 -5.51
C TRP A 84 2.16 -2.99 -5.76
N ALA A 85 2.40 -3.84 -4.77
CA ALA A 85 2.10 -5.26 -4.82
C ALA A 85 0.63 -5.58 -4.53
N ALA A 86 -0.08 -4.67 -3.86
CA ALA A 86 -1.45 -4.84 -3.39
C ALA A 86 -2.32 -3.62 -3.67
N ALA A 87 -3.63 -3.85 -3.76
CA ALA A 87 -4.65 -2.82 -3.79
C ALA A 87 -5.84 -3.18 -2.89
N MET A 88 -6.59 -2.17 -2.44
CA MET A 88 -7.78 -2.32 -1.61
C MET A 88 -8.87 -1.36 -2.10
N PHE A 89 -10.08 -1.89 -2.23
CA PHE A 89 -11.29 -1.13 -2.56
C PHE A 89 -12.14 -0.98 -1.30
N ASN A 90 -12.15 0.20 -0.70
CA ASN A 90 -12.91 0.52 0.49
C ASN A 90 -14.31 1.02 0.12
N ILE A 91 -15.24 0.09 -0.10
CA ILE A 91 -16.57 0.36 -0.67
C ILE A 91 -17.67 0.49 0.42
N ARG A 92 -17.31 0.62 1.71
CA ARG A 92 -18.33 0.86 2.74
C ARG A 92 -18.73 2.35 2.72
N PRO A 93 -20.02 2.72 2.63
CA PRO A 93 -20.48 4.11 2.42
C PRO A 93 -19.96 5.16 3.42
N LYS A 94 -19.62 4.73 4.63
CA LYS A 94 -19.11 5.58 5.72
C LYS A 94 -17.76 5.02 6.16
N MET A 95 -16.72 5.28 5.38
CA MET A 95 -15.35 4.98 5.78
C MET A 95 -14.87 6.04 6.78
N ALA A 96 -14.69 5.63 8.02
CA ALA A 96 -13.95 6.40 9.02
C ALA A 96 -13.07 5.44 9.80
N CYS A 97 -11.80 5.81 9.94
CA CYS A 97 -10.80 5.06 10.67
C CYS A 97 -10.43 5.81 11.94
N PHE A 98 -10.22 5.08 13.02
CA PHE A 98 -9.53 5.61 14.19
C PHE A 98 -8.05 5.86 13.85
N PRO A 99 -7.33 6.69 14.63
CA PRO A 99 -5.88 6.84 14.48
C PRO A 99 -5.19 5.47 14.46
N HIS A 100 -4.40 5.22 13.41
CA HIS A 100 -3.66 3.98 13.22
C HIS A 100 -2.42 4.20 12.36
N ARG A 101 -1.53 3.21 12.37
CA ARG A 101 -0.49 3.04 11.36
C ARG A 101 -0.73 1.71 10.65
N ASP A 102 -0.40 1.65 9.37
CA ASP A 102 -0.43 0.40 8.62
C ASP A 102 0.82 -0.42 8.91
N HIS A 103 0.93 -0.95 10.14
CA HIS A 103 2.14 -1.62 10.64
C HIS A 103 2.64 -2.82 9.81
N ARG A 104 1.81 -3.34 8.90
CA ARG A 104 2.21 -4.42 7.99
C ARG A 104 2.85 -3.93 6.69
N ASN A 105 2.69 -2.66 6.35
CA ASN A 105 3.28 -2.08 5.16
C ASN A 105 4.78 -1.83 5.37
N LEU A 106 5.52 -1.66 4.28
CA LEU A 106 6.93 -1.28 4.36
C LEU A 106 7.04 0.02 5.14
N LEU A 107 7.88 0.05 6.18
CA LEU A 107 7.96 1.16 7.14
C LEU A 107 8.17 2.52 6.47
N PHE A 108 9.14 2.59 5.55
CA PHE A 108 9.45 3.78 4.75
C PHE A 108 8.77 3.77 3.37
N GLY A 109 7.92 2.77 3.11
CA GLY A 109 7.13 2.68 1.89
C GLY A 109 6.02 3.72 1.86
N TRP A 110 5.66 4.14 0.65
CA TRP A 110 4.52 5.04 0.44
C TRP A 110 3.31 4.23 0.00
N CYS A 111 2.13 4.64 0.44
CA CYS A 111 0.86 4.10 -0.02
C CYS A 111 0.12 5.17 -0.80
N GLY A 112 -0.49 4.79 -1.91
CA GLY A 112 -1.31 5.65 -2.73
C GLY A 112 -2.78 5.51 -2.35
N ILE A 113 -3.45 6.60 -1.96
CA ILE A 113 -4.87 6.62 -1.62
C ILE A 113 -5.58 7.56 -2.58
N THR A 114 -6.73 7.15 -3.11
CA THR A 114 -7.64 8.01 -3.88
C THR A 114 -9.01 8.02 -3.22
N ALA A 115 -9.51 9.22 -2.90
CA ALA A 115 -10.87 9.40 -2.42
C ALA A 115 -11.87 9.24 -3.58
N LEU A 116 -12.98 8.58 -3.30
CA LEU A 116 -14.05 8.31 -4.24
C LEU A 116 -15.41 8.59 -3.57
N GLY A 117 -16.45 8.72 -4.38
CA GLY A 117 -17.81 8.96 -3.91
C GLY A 117 -18.23 10.42 -4.05
N ASP A 118 -19.19 10.82 -3.23
CA ASP A 118 -19.86 12.11 -3.27
C ASP A 118 -20.09 12.60 -1.84
N TYR A 119 -19.31 13.62 -1.45
CA TYR A 119 -19.34 14.25 -0.13
C TYR A 119 -18.77 15.67 -0.19
N ASN A 120 -19.15 16.52 0.77
CA ASN A 120 -18.59 17.85 0.90
C ASN A 120 -17.26 17.81 1.69
N PRO A 121 -16.11 18.06 1.03
CA PRO A 121 -14.82 17.95 1.68
C PRO A 121 -14.51 19.07 2.68
N ASP A 122 -15.28 20.17 2.68
CA ASP A 122 -15.17 21.22 3.69
C ASP A 122 -15.74 20.77 5.05
N THR A 123 -16.48 19.65 5.07
CA THR A 123 -17.26 19.24 6.25
C THR A 123 -17.01 17.82 6.71
N GLY A 124 -16.22 17.04 5.98
CA GLY A 124 -15.91 15.64 6.27
C GLY A 124 -14.87 15.07 5.30
N GLY A 125 -14.44 13.83 5.51
CA GLY A 125 -13.50 13.14 4.61
C GLY A 125 -12.04 13.58 4.73
N HIS A 126 -11.73 14.57 5.56
CA HIS A 126 -10.36 15.03 5.83
C HIS A 126 -9.44 13.89 6.28
N ILE A 127 -8.16 13.95 5.89
CA ILE A 127 -7.11 13.08 6.41
C ILE A 127 -6.38 13.81 7.53
N MET A 128 -6.26 13.15 8.68
CA MET A 128 -5.48 13.63 9.82
C MET A 128 -4.14 12.93 9.80
N MET A 129 -3.03 13.68 9.88
CA MET A 129 -1.68 13.15 10.08
C MET A 129 -1.18 13.65 11.44
N TRP A 130 -1.27 12.79 12.46
CA TRP A 130 -1.20 13.19 13.85
C TRP A 130 0.17 13.71 14.25
N GLU A 131 1.24 13.00 13.90
CA GLU A 131 2.63 13.38 14.21
C GLU A 131 3.08 14.63 13.44
N LEU A 132 2.45 14.90 12.29
CA LEU A 132 2.75 16.07 11.48
C LEU A 132 1.91 17.29 11.87
N GLY A 133 0.91 17.12 12.75
CA GLY A 133 -0.04 18.18 13.11
C GLY A 133 -0.86 18.69 11.92
N LEU A 134 -1.06 17.87 10.88
CA LEU A 134 -1.74 18.27 9.64
C LEU A 134 -3.18 17.75 9.58
N VAL A 135 -4.07 18.63 9.12
CA VAL A 135 -5.43 18.30 8.71
C VAL A 135 -5.54 18.64 7.23
N ILE A 136 -5.69 17.60 6.41
CA ILE A 136 -5.71 17.73 4.96
C ILE A 136 -7.15 17.61 4.49
N CYS A 137 -7.70 18.70 3.94
CA CYS A 137 -8.93 18.62 3.16
C CYS A 137 -8.68 17.68 1.98
N PHE A 138 -9.49 16.63 1.88
CA PHE A 138 -9.30 15.56 0.91
C PHE A 138 -10.56 15.38 0.07
N PRO A 139 -10.67 16.12 -1.07
CA PRO A 139 -11.86 16.09 -1.93
C PRO A 139 -12.08 14.74 -2.63
N PRO A 140 -13.33 14.41 -3.00
CA PRO A 140 -13.60 13.31 -3.92
C PRO A 140 -12.74 13.44 -5.18
N SER A 141 -12.26 12.30 -5.70
CA SER A 141 -11.35 12.21 -6.85
C SER A 141 -9.94 12.78 -6.63
N SER A 142 -9.58 13.14 -5.39
CA SER A 142 -8.21 13.52 -5.03
C SER A 142 -7.40 12.30 -4.64
N SER A 143 -6.08 12.39 -4.83
CA SER A 143 -5.14 11.34 -4.47
C SER A 143 -3.99 11.87 -3.61
N ILE A 144 -3.47 11.03 -2.73
CA ILE A 144 -2.31 11.32 -1.89
C ILE A 144 -1.39 10.09 -1.83
N ASN A 145 -0.08 10.34 -1.85
CA ASN A 145 0.91 9.35 -1.46
C ASN A 145 1.40 9.70 -0.05
N LEU A 146 1.38 8.74 0.88
CA LEU A 146 1.82 8.98 2.26
C LEU A 146 2.53 7.74 2.86
N PRO A 147 3.48 7.94 3.80
CA PRO A 147 4.18 6.84 4.47
C PRO A 147 3.33 6.23 5.59
N SER A 148 2.37 5.38 5.23
CA SER A 148 1.25 4.99 6.11
C SER A 148 1.65 4.08 7.28
N ALA A 149 2.80 3.41 7.18
CA ALA A 149 3.39 2.63 8.27
C ALA A 149 4.17 3.49 9.28
N ALA A 150 4.74 4.61 8.83
CA ALA A 150 5.54 5.50 9.68
C ALA A 150 4.67 6.55 10.39
N VAL A 151 3.72 7.16 9.67
CA VAL A 151 2.92 8.28 10.16
C VAL A 151 1.55 7.81 10.61
N GLU A 152 1.22 8.08 11.88
CA GLU A 152 -0.13 7.84 12.39
C GLU A 152 -1.16 8.72 11.68
N HIS A 153 -2.21 8.08 11.18
CA HIS A 153 -3.24 8.76 10.41
C HIS A 153 -4.64 8.23 10.68
N SER A 154 -5.63 9.07 10.38
CA SER A 154 -7.05 8.74 10.42
C SER A 154 -7.81 9.58 9.40
N ASN A 155 -9.10 9.36 9.26
CA ASN A 155 -9.95 10.23 8.45
C ASN A 155 -11.24 10.62 9.18
N VAL A 156 -11.72 11.82 8.88
CA VAL A 156 -12.94 12.38 9.46
C VAL A 156 -14.16 11.76 8.78
N PRO A 157 -15.17 11.26 9.51
CA PRO A 157 -16.41 10.78 8.91
C PRO A 157 -17.09 11.85 8.05
N THR A 158 -17.70 11.43 6.95
CA THR A 158 -18.61 12.28 6.17
C THR A 158 -19.97 12.41 6.85
N ARG A 159 -20.76 13.40 6.43
CA ARG A 159 -22.08 13.67 7.00
C ARG A 159 -23.09 12.58 6.66
N PRO A 160 -24.18 12.45 7.44
CA PRO A 160 -25.28 11.57 7.08
C PRO A 160 -25.81 11.87 5.66
N GLY A 161 -25.93 10.84 4.82
CA GLY A 161 -26.39 10.95 3.43
C GLY A 161 -25.24 11.07 2.40
N GLU A 162 -24.03 11.41 2.84
CA GLU A 162 -22.84 11.45 1.99
C GLU A 162 -22.18 10.07 1.88
N HIS A 163 -21.47 9.85 0.78
CA HIS A 163 -20.81 8.58 0.47
C HIS A 163 -19.32 8.82 0.25
N CYS A 164 -18.48 8.26 1.12
CA CYS A 164 -17.03 8.30 0.96
C CYS A 164 -16.49 6.87 0.84
N PHE A 165 -15.84 6.61 -0.28
CA PHE A 165 -15.13 5.39 -0.59
C PHE A 165 -13.65 5.72 -0.82
N SER A 166 -12.79 4.71 -0.82
CA SER A 166 -11.41 4.92 -1.25
C SER A 166 -10.84 3.74 -2.00
N PHE A 167 -9.86 4.05 -2.86
CA PHE A 167 -9.01 3.08 -3.52
C PHE A 167 -7.59 3.28 -3.02
N THR A 168 -7.02 2.24 -2.42
CA THR A 168 -5.68 2.29 -1.81
C THR A 168 -4.75 1.30 -2.49
N GLN A 169 -3.49 1.66 -2.68
CA GLN A 169 -2.43 0.80 -3.21
C GLN A 169 -1.24 0.84 -2.26
N TYR A 170 -0.65 -0.33 -2.00
CA TYR A 170 0.39 -0.48 -0.98
C TYR A 170 1.19 -1.78 -1.17
N SER A 171 2.26 -1.93 -0.39
CA SER A 171 3.04 -3.18 -0.33
C SER A 171 3.37 -3.53 1.13
N ALA A 172 3.12 -4.78 1.52
CA ALA A 172 3.53 -5.28 2.83
C ALA A 172 5.05 -5.29 2.97
N GLY A 173 5.57 -4.88 4.12
CA GLY A 173 7.00 -4.95 4.45
C GLY A 173 7.53 -6.38 4.40
N GLY A 174 6.72 -7.35 4.84
CA GLY A 174 7.10 -8.77 4.80
C GLY A 174 7.37 -9.32 3.39
N LEU A 175 6.83 -8.70 2.33
CA LEU A 175 7.17 -9.09 0.95
C LEU A 175 8.62 -8.71 0.60
N PHE A 176 9.09 -7.56 1.10
CA PHE A 176 10.45 -7.10 0.90
C PHE A 176 11.42 -8.01 1.63
N CYS A 177 11.19 -8.27 2.92
CA CYS A 177 12.00 -9.21 3.71
C CYS A 177 12.03 -10.59 3.05
N TRP A 178 10.88 -11.12 2.60
CA TRP A 178 10.82 -12.43 1.96
C TRP A 178 11.72 -12.52 0.71
N VAL A 179 11.65 -11.51 -0.17
CA VAL A 179 12.47 -11.46 -1.39
C VAL A 179 13.96 -11.26 -1.05
N GLU A 180 14.28 -10.29 -0.19
CA GLU A 180 15.66 -9.96 0.16
C GLU A 180 16.37 -11.07 0.92
N HIS A 181 15.63 -11.85 1.71
CA HIS A 181 16.17 -13.03 2.39
C HIS A 181 16.36 -14.21 1.42
N GLY A 182 16.00 -14.08 0.14
CA GLY A 182 16.12 -15.16 -0.84
C GLY A 182 14.98 -16.18 -0.74
N PHE A 183 13.76 -15.72 -0.48
CA PHE A 183 12.54 -16.52 -0.42
C PHE A 183 12.57 -17.58 0.70
N GLN A 184 13.10 -17.19 1.86
CA GLN A 184 13.13 -18.02 3.06
C GLN A 184 12.63 -17.25 4.28
N LYS A 185 12.22 -18.01 5.30
CA LYS A 185 11.77 -17.43 6.57
C LYS A 185 12.92 -16.68 7.21
N GLU A 186 12.59 -15.58 7.88
CA GLU A 186 13.54 -14.74 8.59
C GLU A 186 14.47 -15.53 9.51
N GLU A 187 13.91 -16.44 10.32
CA GLU A 187 14.70 -17.31 11.20
C GLU A 187 15.76 -18.12 10.44
N VAL A 188 15.42 -18.69 9.28
CA VAL A 188 16.35 -19.49 8.48
C VAL A 188 17.45 -18.61 7.88
N TYR A 189 17.07 -17.43 7.39
CA TYR A 189 18.01 -16.45 6.84
C TYR A 189 18.99 -15.97 7.90
N PHE A 190 18.52 -15.48 9.05
CA PHE A 190 19.39 -14.98 10.12
C PHE A 190 20.30 -16.07 10.69
N ASN A 191 19.80 -17.31 10.84
CA ASN A 191 20.64 -18.44 11.28
C ASN A 191 21.74 -18.82 10.28
N SER A 192 21.64 -18.39 9.01
CA SER A 192 22.68 -18.62 8.00
C SER A 192 23.80 -17.56 8.04
N LEU A 193 23.59 -16.45 8.75
CA LEU A 193 24.51 -15.32 8.83
C LEU A 193 25.43 -15.43 10.05
N THR A 194 26.64 -14.87 9.93
CA THR A 194 27.52 -14.59 11.08
C THR A 194 27.00 -13.42 11.91
N ASP A 195 27.41 -13.31 13.18
CA ASP A 195 27.01 -12.20 14.06
C ASP A 195 27.22 -10.81 13.42
N LYS A 196 28.35 -10.63 12.72
CA LYS A 196 28.66 -9.37 12.02
C LYS A 196 27.70 -9.07 10.86
N GLU A 197 27.25 -10.11 10.16
CA GLU A 197 26.31 -9.98 9.04
C GLU A 197 24.89 -9.72 9.57
N GLN A 198 24.51 -10.33 10.70
CA GLN A 198 23.24 -10.02 11.37
C GLN A 198 23.19 -8.57 11.82
N ASP A 199 24.27 -8.07 12.47
CA ASP A 199 24.39 -6.66 12.86
C ASP A 199 24.29 -5.73 11.64
N HIS A 200 24.94 -6.10 10.53
CA HIS A 200 24.86 -5.33 9.30
C HIS A 200 23.43 -5.30 8.74
N GLU A 201 22.73 -6.43 8.71
CA GLU A 201 21.38 -6.54 8.20
C GLU A 201 20.38 -5.69 9.00
N VAL A 202 20.47 -5.74 10.34
CA VAL A 202 19.64 -4.90 11.22
C VAL A 202 19.86 -3.41 10.93
N ASN A 203 21.11 -3.01 10.68
CA ASN A 203 21.44 -1.63 10.34
C ASN A 203 21.08 -1.25 8.89
N ARG A 204 21.00 -2.21 7.97
CA ARG A 204 20.67 -1.99 6.55
C ARG A 204 19.30 -1.32 6.39
N MET A 205 18.30 -1.78 7.14
CA MET A 205 16.95 -1.19 7.09
C MET A 205 16.94 0.29 7.47
N TRP A 206 17.73 0.67 8.48
CA TRP A 206 17.89 2.06 8.88
C TRP A 206 18.59 2.90 7.81
N MET A 207 19.59 2.34 7.13
CA MET A 207 20.28 3.00 6.02
C MET A 207 19.34 3.20 4.83
N LEU A 208 18.59 2.17 4.43
CA LEU A 208 17.59 2.25 3.36
C LEU A 208 16.52 3.30 3.68
N MET A 209 16.05 3.36 4.93
CA MET A 209 15.12 4.40 5.37
C MET A 209 15.72 5.80 5.22
N LYS A 210 16.97 6.04 5.64
CA LYS A 210 17.64 7.35 5.47
C LYS A 210 17.85 7.72 4.01
N GLU A 211 18.26 6.78 3.18
CA GLU A 211 18.53 7.04 1.76
C GLU A 211 17.24 7.26 0.96
N SER A 212 16.17 6.56 1.31
CA SER A 212 14.84 6.66 0.68
C SER A 212 14.03 7.88 1.12
N LEU A 213 14.16 8.33 2.38
CA LEU A 213 13.41 9.48 2.92
C LEU A 213 14.03 10.85 2.60
N ILE A 214 15.30 10.93 2.18
CA ILE A 214 16.04 12.21 2.18
C ILE A 214 16.60 12.61 0.80
N THR A 215 16.67 11.72 -0.20
CA THR A 215 17.36 12.03 -1.47
C THR A 215 16.50 11.91 -2.73
N SER A 216 15.46 12.72 -2.81
CA SER A 216 14.82 13.05 -4.09
C SER A 216 14.15 14.43 -4.07
N LEU A 217 14.97 15.45 -3.89
CA LEU A 217 14.81 16.66 -4.68
C LEU A 217 15.99 16.72 -5.66
N PRO A 218 15.76 17.09 -6.93
CA PRO A 218 16.87 17.44 -7.82
C PRO A 218 17.72 18.57 -7.25
#